data_AF-A0A5D0TKA2-F1
#
_entry.id   AF-A0A5D0TKA2-F1
#
_cell.length_a   1.000
_cell.length_b   1.000
_cell.length_c   1.000
_cell.angle_alpha   90.00
_cell.angle_beta   90.00
_cell.angle_gamma   90.00
#
_symmetry.space_group_name_H-M   'P 1'
#
loop_
_entity.id
_entity.type
_entity.pdbx_description
1 polymer ?
#
loop_
_entity_poly.entity_id
_entity_poly.type
_entity_poly.pdbx_seq_one_letter_code
_entity_poly.pdbx_strand_id
1 'polypeptide(L)'
;MLSAEAPKITDWMQAWGSLAGLVMSTFAVVFTGLLFRHEIRVRREEQRDAMAAQARLIFGKVLEIKRVGGEERVMEVMKFEVQNFSSLPIVDVACSIYGDGGLIAEGLPMDLVESGRKTGYTTKLNMQIPWQRFDDVAKGAWVQVRFVDASGVRWRRDGRKELVRILPLKG
;
A
#
# COMPACT_ATOMS: atom_id res chain seq x y z
N MET A 1 69.45 44.74 14.63
CA MET A 1 68.36 45.69 14.29
C MET A 1 67.25 44.88 13.64
N LEU A 2 66.20 44.53 14.38
CA LEU A 2 65.00 43.89 13.82
C LEU A 2 63.96 45.00 13.64
N SER A 3 63.82 45.48 12.41
CA SER A 3 62.78 46.45 12.06
C SER A 3 61.46 45.71 12.03
N ALA A 4 60.65 45.83 13.08
CA ALA A 4 59.28 45.34 13.10
C ALA A 4 58.44 46.27 12.21
N GLU A 5 58.35 45.94 10.91
CA GLU A 5 57.37 46.58 10.03
C GLU A 5 55.97 46.38 10.63
N ALA A 6 55.31 47.48 10.98
CA ALA A 6 53.95 47.43 11.49
C ALA A 6 53.05 46.78 10.43
N PRO A 7 52.18 45.82 10.80
CA PRO A 7 51.34 45.11 9.85
C PRO A 7 50.49 46.11 9.07
N LYS A 8 50.58 46.05 7.74
CA LYS A 8 49.80 46.92 6.86
C LYS A 8 48.33 46.54 7.00
N ILE A 9 47.46 47.54 7.11
CA ILE A 9 46.00 47.40 7.25
C ILE A 9 45.41 46.44 6.18
N THR A 10 46.05 46.37 5.01
CA THR A 10 45.73 45.46 3.90
C THR A 10 45.80 43.97 4.27
N ASP A 11 46.78 43.52 5.06
CA ASP A 11 46.94 42.11 5.41
C ASP A 11 45.81 41.62 6.33
N TRP A 12 45.38 42.50 7.25
CA TRP A 12 44.24 42.23 8.12
C TRP A 12 42.93 42.13 7.34
N MET A 13 42.72 43.02 6.37
CA MET A 13 41.52 42.98 5.53
C MET A 13 41.45 41.71 4.68
N GLN A 14 42.60 41.24 4.17
CA GLN A 14 42.68 40.00 3.41
C GLN A 14 42.39 38.75 4.27
N ALA A 15 42.89 38.71 5.50
CA ALA A 15 42.59 37.64 6.46
C ALA A 15 41.09 37.54 6.74
N TRP A 16 40.41 38.68 7.00
CA TRP A 16 38.95 38.70 7.20
C TRP A 16 38.16 38.25 5.98
N GLY A 17 38.59 38.64 4.77
CA GLY A 17 37.98 38.17 3.53
C GLY A 17 38.07 36.65 3.36
N SER A 18 39.23 36.07 3.66
CA SER A 18 39.43 34.61 3.60
C SER A 18 38.58 33.85 4.63
N LEU A 19 38.46 34.39 5.86
CA LEU A 19 37.63 33.83 6.91
C LEU A 19 36.14 33.89 6.54
N ALA A 20 35.68 35.04 6.04
CA ALA A 20 34.30 35.19 5.57
C ALA A 20 33.99 34.22 4.42
N GLY A 21 34.93 34.05 3.47
CA GLY A 21 34.80 33.07 2.37
C GLY A 21 34.70 31.63 2.87
N LEU A 22 35.52 31.24 3.86
CA LEU A 22 35.46 29.91 4.47
C LEU A 22 34.12 29.66 5.19
N VAL A 23 33.64 30.65 5.94
CA VAL A 23 32.36 30.57 6.65
C VAL A 23 31.21 30.44 5.65
N MET A 24 31.17 31.28 4.61
CA MET A 24 30.13 31.24 3.58
C MET A 24 30.12 29.93 2.79
N SER A 25 31.30 29.40 2.43
CA SER A 25 31.40 28.11 1.74
C SER A 25 30.96 26.94 2.63
N THR A 26 31.30 26.97 3.93
CA THR A 26 30.82 25.98 4.90
C THR A 26 29.30 26.00 5.00
N PHE A 27 28.70 27.19 5.10
CA PHE A 27 27.25 27.32 5.11
C PHE A 27 26.62 26.80 3.83
N ALA A 28 27.18 27.14 2.66
CA ALA A 28 26.68 26.65 1.38
C ALA A 28 26.64 25.12 1.32
N VAL A 29 27.69 24.43 1.80
CA VAL A 29 27.73 22.96 1.87
C VAL A 29 26.67 22.41 2.81
N VAL A 30 26.51 23.01 4.00
CA VAL A 30 25.50 22.58 4.98
C VAL A 30 24.09 22.74 4.42
N PHE A 31 23.77 23.90 3.85
CA PHE A 31 22.46 24.15 3.27
C PHE A 31 22.17 23.22 2.09
N THR A 32 23.16 23.00 1.22
CA THR A 32 23.03 22.05 0.10
C THR A 32 22.76 20.63 0.61
N GLY A 33 23.48 20.20 1.65
CA GLY A 33 23.26 18.88 2.28
C GLY A 33 21.87 18.74 2.92
N LEU A 34 21.38 19.78 3.58
CA LEU A 34 20.04 19.80 4.17
C LEU A 34 18.94 19.76 3.12
N LEU A 35 19.07 20.55 2.04
CA LEU A 35 18.13 20.55 0.92
C LEU A 35 18.08 19.18 0.24
N PHE A 36 19.25 18.59 -0.03
CA PHE A 36 19.32 17.26 -0.64
C PHE A 36 18.65 16.19 0.24
N ARG A 37 18.91 16.22 1.55
CA ARG A 37 18.26 15.29 2.49
C ARG A 37 16.74 15.51 2.55
N HIS A 38 16.29 16.75 2.48
CA HIS A 38 14.88 17.09 2.46
C HIS A 38 14.20 16.55 1.20
N GLU A 39 14.78 16.77 0.02
CA GLU A 39 14.23 16.29 -1.24
C GLU A 39 14.12 14.76 -1.28
N ILE A 40 15.12 14.03 -0.79
CA ILE A 40 15.06 12.56 -0.67
C ILE A 40 13.91 12.13 0.23
N ARG A 41 13.68 12.85 1.34
CA ARG A 41 12.58 12.53 2.26
C ARG A 41 11.23 12.74 1.56
N VAL A 42 11.04 13.90 0.94
CA VAL A 42 9.80 14.24 0.23
C VAL A 42 9.51 13.23 -0.87
N ARG A 43 10.50 12.90 -1.72
CA ARG A 43 10.32 11.89 -2.78
C ARG A 43 9.90 10.53 -2.23
N ARG A 44 10.42 10.13 -1.06
CA ARG A 44 10.02 8.87 -0.42
C ARG A 44 8.60 8.92 0.13
N GLU A 45 8.17 10.07 0.64
CA GLU A 45 6.81 10.29 1.12
C GLU A 45 5.82 10.28 -0.06
N GLU A 46 6.12 11.03 -1.12
CA GLU A 46 5.33 11.05 -2.36
C GLU A 46 5.23 9.66 -3.00
N GLN A 47 6.33 8.89 -3.04
CA GLN A 47 6.29 7.51 -3.53
C GLN A 47 5.39 6.62 -2.68
N ARG A 48 5.43 6.75 -1.35
CA ARG A 48 4.55 5.98 -0.45
C ARG A 48 3.08 6.35 -0.65
N ASP A 49 2.79 7.63 -0.84
CA ASP A 49 1.42 8.11 -1.06
C ASP A 49 0.89 7.67 -2.43
N ALA A 50 1.72 7.74 -3.47
CA ALA A 50 1.38 7.23 -4.79
C ALA A 50 1.11 5.71 -4.77
N MET A 51 1.94 4.94 -4.05
CA MET A 51 1.74 3.49 -3.88
C MET A 51 0.45 3.18 -3.11
N ALA A 52 0.18 3.92 -2.03
CA ALA A 52 -1.07 3.75 -1.27
C ALA A 52 -2.29 4.13 -2.12
N ALA A 53 -2.20 5.20 -2.92
CA ALA A 53 -3.25 5.61 -3.85
C ALA A 53 -3.53 4.52 -4.89
N GLN A 54 -2.49 3.87 -5.40
CA GLN A 54 -2.62 2.76 -6.33
C GLN A 54 -3.36 1.58 -5.71
N ALA A 55 -3.00 1.20 -4.49
CA ALA A 55 -3.61 0.05 -3.83
C ALA A 55 -5.10 0.27 -3.48
N ARG A 56 -5.56 1.54 -3.38
CA ARG A 56 -6.98 1.89 -3.23
C ARG A 56 -7.83 1.57 -4.46
N LEU A 57 -7.21 1.30 -5.61
CA LEU A 57 -7.90 0.96 -6.86
C LEU A 57 -8.25 -0.52 -6.99
N ILE A 58 -7.97 -1.33 -5.96
CA ILE A 58 -8.21 -2.77 -5.95
C ILE A 58 -9.46 -3.08 -5.12
N PHE A 59 -10.41 -3.81 -5.71
CA PHE A 59 -11.70 -4.09 -5.10
C PHE A 59 -12.10 -5.55 -5.29
N GLY A 60 -12.64 -6.16 -4.23
CA GLY A 60 -13.36 -7.42 -4.29
C GLY A 60 -14.86 -7.18 -4.32
N LYS A 61 -15.59 -7.86 -5.19
CA LYS A 61 -17.04 -7.79 -5.28
C LYS A 61 -17.66 -9.18 -5.35
N VAL A 62 -18.71 -9.39 -4.59
CA VAL A 62 -19.59 -10.56 -4.74
C VAL A 62 -20.48 -10.33 -5.96
N LEU A 63 -20.42 -11.23 -6.94
CA LEU A 63 -21.21 -11.14 -8.16
C LEU A 63 -22.53 -11.88 -8.04
N GLU A 64 -22.47 -13.10 -7.54
CA GLU A 64 -23.61 -13.99 -7.54
C GLU A 64 -23.45 -15.03 -6.44
N ILE A 65 -24.56 -15.36 -5.79
CA ILE A 65 -24.63 -16.40 -4.78
C ILE A 65 -25.77 -17.33 -5.22
N LYS A 66 -25.42 -18.52 -5.69
CA LYS A 66 -26.38 -19.52 -6.18
C LYS A 66 -26.60 -20.62 -5.15
N ARG A 67 -27.87 -20.96 -4.98
CA ARG A 67 -28.33 -22.13 -4.23
C ARG A 67 -28.14 -23.37 -5.10
N VAL A 68 -27.39 -24.36 -4.60
CA VAL A 68 -27.23 -25.67 -5.25
C VAL A 68 -27.45 -26.76 -4.19
N GLY A 69 -28.69 -27.27 -4.07
CA GLY A 69 -29.04 -28.29 -3.06
C GLY A 69 -30.54 -28.50 -2.88
N GLY A 70 -30.92 -29.55 -2.14
CA GLY A 70 -32.30 -29.84 -1.73
C GLY A 70 -32.70 -29.14 -0.42
N GLU A 71 -33.90 -29.41 0.08
CA GLU A 71 -34.57 -28.66 1.17
C GLU A 71 -33.77 -28.52 2.48
N GLU A 72 -32.82 -29.41 2.77
CA GLU A 72 -32.12 -29.44 4.07
C GLU A 72 -30.63 -29.03 4.06
N ARG A 73 -29.95 -29.07 2.90
CA ARG A 73 -28.50 -28.78 2.81
C ARG A 73 -28.16 -28.00 1.55
N VAL A 74 -27.78 -26.74 1.74
CA VAL A 74 -27.41 -25.84 0.64
C VAL A 74 -25.90 -25.92 0.44
N MET A 75 -25.43 -26.43 -0.71
CA MET A 75 -24.12 -26.05 -1.23
C MET A 75 -24.30 -24.73 -1.97
N GLU A 76 -23.49 -23.75 -1.62
CA GLU A 76 -23.62 -22.40 -2.17
C GLU A 76 -22.47 -22.19 -3.15
N VAL A 77 -22.80 -22.00 -4.43
CA VAL A 77 -21.81 -21.57 -5.41
C VAL A 77 -21.76 -20.06 -5.35
N MET A 78 -20.64 -19.53 -4.85
CA MET A 78 -20.42 -18.11 -4.79
C MET A 78 -19.45 -17.68 -5.88
N LYS A 79 -19.92 -16.76 -6.71
CA LYS A 79 -19.12 -16.08 -7.72
C LYS A 79 -18.73 -14.72 -7.17
N PHE A 80 -17.44 -14.44 -7.20
CA PHE A 80 -16.88 -13.15 -6.81
C PHE A 80 -15.84 -12.72 -7.83
N GLU A 81 -15.52 -11.44 -7.85
CA GLU A 81 -14.50 -10.88 -8.73
C GLU A 81 -13.54 -10.01 -7.92
N VAL A 82 -12.27 -10.03 -8.34
CA VAL A 82 -11.29 -9.03 -7.93
C VAL A 82 -11.00 -8.18 -9.16
N GLN A 83 -11.08 -6.86 -8.97
CA GLN A 83 -10.81 -5.88 -10.01
C GLN A 83 -9.61 -5.04 -9.59
N ASN A 84 -8.63 -4.95 -10.48
CA ASN A 84 -7.46 -4.08 -10.32
C ASN A 84 -7.59 -2.92 -11.31
N PHE A 85 -8.04 -1.76 -10.83
CA PHE A 85 -8.10 -0.54 -11.66
C PHE A 85 -6.79 0.25 -11.67
N SER A 86 -5.73 -0.27 -11.05
CA SER A 86 -4.42 0.36 -11.10
C SER A 86 -3.67 0.03 -12.38
N SER A 87 -2.62 0.82 -12.68
CA SER A 87 -1.76 0.65 -13.85
C SER A 87 -0.70 -0.45 -13.71
N LEU A 88 -0.50 -1.03 -12.51
CA LEU A 88 0.47 -2.11 -12.29
C LEU A 88 -0.25 -3.39 -11.82
N PRO A 89 0.31 -4.57 -12.13
CA PRO A 89 -0.23 -5.83 -11.63
C PRO A 89 -0.10 -5.94 -10.11
N ILE A 90 -0.93 -6.81 -9.53
CA ILE A 90 -0.79 -7.28 -8.14
C ILE A 90 -0.61 -8.79 -8.11
N VAL A 91 0.15 -9.27 -7.13
CA VAL A 91 0.56 -10.67 -6.98
C VAL A 91 0.18 -11.19 -5.58
N ASP A 92 0.28 -12.52 -5.39
CA ASP A 92 -0.01 -13.18 -4.11
C ASP A 92 -1.39 -12.76 -3.56
N VAL A 93 -2.39 -12.81 -4.45
CA VAL A 93 -3.73 -12.33 -4.15
C VAL A 93 -4.48 -13.47 -3.46
N ALA A 94 -4.93 -13.25 -2.23
CA ALA A 94 -5.74 -14.20 -1.50
C ALA A 94 -7.07 -13.56 -1.14
N CYS A 95 -8.16 -14.24 -1.50
CA CYS A 95 -9.51 -13.79 -1.12
C CYS A 95 -10.09 -14.64 0.00
N SER A 96 -10.77 -13.95 0.90
CA SER A 96 -11.61 -14.55 1.92
C SER A 96 -12.99 -13.89 1.84
N ILE A 97 -14.04 -14.67 2.04
CA ILE A 97 -15.41 -14.17 2.06
C ILE A 97 -15.86 -14.11 3.51
N TYR A 98 -16.51 -13.01 3.88
CA TYR A 98 -17.06 -12.79 5.20
C TYR A 98 -18.53 -12.42 5.08
N GLY A 99 -19.29 -12.76 6.12
CA GLY A 99 -20.62 -12.20 6.35
C GLY A 99 -20.74 -11.72 7.78
N ASP A 100 -21.94 -11.32 8.19
CA ASP A 100 -22.19 -10.78 9.54
C ASP A 100 -21.82 -11.76 10.67
N GLY A 101 -21.87 -13.08 10.39
CA GLY A 101 -21.48 -14.14 11.32
C GLY A 101 -19.97 -14.45 11.35
N GLY A 102 -19.15 -13.76 10.57
CA GLY A 102 -17.70 -13.98 10.49
C GLY A 102 -17.23 -14.55 9.15
N LEU A 103 -16.12 -15.31 9.20
CA LEU A 103 -15.49 -15.90 8.03
C LEU A 103 -16.38 -16.99 7.43
N ILE A 104 -16.72 -16.82 6.16
CA ILE A 104 -17.55 -17.74 5.36
C ILE A 104 -16.67 -18.71 4.57
N ALA A 105 -15.63 -18.19 3.92
CA ALA A 105 -14.66 -18.99 3.18
C ALA A 105 -13.30 -18.30 3.22
N GLU A 106 -12.24 -19.09 3.36
CA GLU A 106 -10.87 -18.61 3.44
C GLU A 106 -10.03 -19.11 2.28
N GLY A 107 -9.01 -18.32 1.93
CA GLY A 107 -7.83 -18.87 1.27
C GLY A 107 -8.12 -19.31 -0.15
N LEU A 108 -8.71 -18.41 -0.94
CA LEU A 108 -8.85 -18.58 -2.38
C LEU A 108 -7.65 -17.90 -3.04
N PRO A 109 -6.51 -18.61 -3.22
CA PRO A 109 -5.31 -18.03 -3.81
C PRO A 109 -5.54 -17.71 -5.28
N MET A 110 -4.89 -16.64 -5.71
CA MET A 110 -4.83 -16.17 -7.08
C MET A 110 -3.41 -15.68 -7.33
N ASP A 111 -2.81 -16.15 -8.42
CA ASP A 111 -1.39 -15.90 -8.65
C ASP A 111 -1.12 -14.46 -9.08
N LEU A 112 -1.97 -13.91 -9.98
CA LEU A 112 -1.74 -12.61 -10.61
C LEU A 112 -3.06 -11.96 -11.06
N VAL A 113 -3.21 -10.68 -10.75
CA VAL A 113 -4.29 -9.84 -11.31
C VAL A 113 -3.68 -8.67 -12.07
N GLU A 114 -3.76 -8.74 -13.40
CA GLU A 114 -3.26 -7.73 -14.33
C GLU A 114 -4.00 -6.39 -14.19
N SER A 115 -3.30 -5.29 -14.54
CA SER A 115 -3.85 -3.94 -14.62
C SER A 115 -5.05 -3.87 -15.57
N GLY A 116 -6.14 -3.24 -15.13
CA GLY A 116 -7.35 -3.03 -15.93
C GLY A 116 -8.17 -4.29 -16.19
N ARG A 117 -7.75 -5.46 -15.67
CA ARG A 117 -8.43 -6.73 -15.86
C ARG A 117 -9.37 -7.02 -14.70
N LYS A 118 -10.53 -7.57 -15.03
CA LYS A 118 -11.45 -8.17 -14.07
C LYS A 118 -11.14 -9.66 -14.02
N THR A 119 -10.81 -10.18 -12.85
CA THR A 119 -10.59 -11.62 -12.68
C THR A 119 -11.73 -12.16 -11.83
N GLY A 120 -12.66 -12.85 -12.49
CA GLY A 120 -13.82 -13.48 -11.86
C GLY A 120 -13.48 -14.90 -11.44
N TYR A 121 -13.88 -15.27 -10.22
CA TYR A 121 -13.71 -16.59 -9.66
C TYR A 121 -15.05 -17.14 -9.19
N THR A 122 -15.21 -18.44 -9.34
CA THR A 122 -16.34 -19.18 -8.81
C THR A 122 -15.81 -20.20 -7.84
N THR A 123 -16.21 -20.09 -6.58
CA THR A 123 -15.86 -21.04 -5.54
C THR A 123 -17.11 -21.72 -5.01
N LYS A 124 -16.96 -22.96 -4.56
CA LYS A 124 -18.00 -23.67 -3.80
C LYS A 124 -17.75 -23.39 -2.33
N LEU A 125 -18.74 -22.82 -1.66
CA LEU A 125 -18.71 -22.65 -0.23
C LEU A 125 -19.02 -24.00 0.42
N ASN A 126 -18.10 -24.50 1.23
CA ASN A 126 -18.27 -25.71 2.04
C ASN A 126 -18.94 -25.39 3.38
N MET A 127 -19.95 -24.51 3.36
CA MET A 127 -20.68 -24.10 4.55
C MET A 127 -22.15 -24.51 4.41
N GLN A 128 -22.71 -25.05 5.48
CA GLN A 128 -24.14 -25.37 5.56
C GLN A 128 -24.86 -24.17 6.20
N ILE A 129 -25.47 -23.32 5.37
CA ILE A 129 -26.33 -22.24 5.88
C ILE A 129 -27.76 -22.77 5.99
N PRO A 130 -28.42 -22.62 7.16
CA PRO A 130 -29.86 -22.88 7.27
C PRO A 130 -30.64 -22.04 6.27
N TRP A 131 -31.63 -22.64 5.61
CA TRP A 131 -32.37 -22.04 4.49
C TRP A 131 -32.94 -20.64 4.81
N GLN A 132 -33.44 -20.46 6.03
CA GLN A 132 -34.06 -19.23 6.52
C GLN A 132 -33.09 -18.04 6.62
N ARG A 133 -31.78 -18.29 6.66
CA ARG A 133 -30.75 -17.26 6.81
C ARG A 133 -30.01 -16.94 5.51
N PHE A 134 -30.32 -17.64 4.42
CA PHE A 134 -29.59 -17.47 3.15
C PHE A 134 -29.64 -16.02 2.66
N ASP A 135 -30.82 -15.40 2.63
CA ASP A 135 -30.94 -14.04 2.07
C ASP A 135 -30.24 -13.00 2.94
N ASP A 136 -30.17 -13.22 4.26
CA ASP A 136 -29.44 -12.36 5.18
C ASP A 136 -27.93 -12.50 4.98
N VAL A 137 -27.43 -13.74 4.89
CA VAL A 137 -26.01 -13.99 4.62
C VAL A 137 -25.60 -13.45 3.26
N ALA A 138 -26.44 -13.64 2.23
CA ALA A 138 -26.16 -13.16 0.88
C ALA A 138 -26.10 -11.62 0.80
N LYS A 139 -26.99 -10.92 1.52
CA LYS A 139 -26.97 -9.45 1.62
C LYS A 139 -25.78 -8.93 2.42
N GLY A 140 -25.40 -9.66 3.46
CA GLY A 140 -24.28 -9.34 4.33
C GLY A 140 -22.93 -9.82 3.81
N ALA A 141 -22.83 -10.50 2.66
CA ALA A 141 -21.56 -11.06 2.21
C ALA A 141 -20.63 -9.98 1.60
N TRP A 142 -19.36 -9.95 2.04
CA TRP A 142 -18.30 -9.14 1.43
C TRP A 142 -17.02 -9.94 1.22
N VAL A 143 -16.20 -9.46 0.30
CA VAL A 143 -14.89 -10.05 -0.02
C VAL A 143 -13.80 -9.26 0.70
N GLN A 144 -12.98 -9.96 1.46
CA GLN A 144 -11.68 -9.49 1.89
C GLN A 144 -10.64 -9.89 0.84
N VAL A 145 -9.85 -8.92 0.37
CA VAL A 145 -8.75 -9.15 -0.57
C VAL A 145 -7.44 -8.85 0.15
N ARG A 146 -6.56 -9.84 0.22
CA ARG A 146 -5.15 -9.67 0.59
C ARG A 146 -4.31 -9.76 -0.68
N PHE A 147 -3.31 -8.91 -0.82
CA PHE A 147 -2.45 -8.90 -2.01
C PHE A 147 -1.11 -8.24 -1.72
N VAL A 148 -0.16 -8.47 -2.63
CA VAL A 148 1.12 -7.77 -2.70
C VAL A 148 1.11 -6.86 -3.93
N ASP A 149 1.40 -5.58 -3.72
CA ASP A 149 1.51 -4.63 -4.83
C ASP A 149 2.86 -4.75 -5.57
N ALA A 150 3.02 -4.00 -6.66
CA ALA A 150 4.26 -3.98 -7.44
C ALA A 150 5.50 -3.50 -6.66
N SER A 151 5.33 -2.88 -5.50
CA SER A 151 6.43 -2.45 -4.62
C SER A 151 6.78 -3.50 -3.55
N GLY A 152 6.09 -4.64 -3.53
CA GLY A 152 6.27 -5.70 -2.53
C GLY A 152 5.55 -5.42 -1.21
N VAL A 153 4.69 -4.41 -1.14
CA VAL A 153 3.94 -4.11 0.09
C VAL A 153 2.68 -4.96 0.15
N ARG A 154 2.45 -5.56 1.32
CA ARG A 154 1.25 -6.36 1.61
C ARG A 154 0.10 -5.48 2.08
N TRP A 155 -1.05 -5.68 1.47
CA TRP A 155 -2.27 -4.94 1.74
C TRP A 155 -3.43 -5.87 2.04
N ARG A 156 -4.39 -5.36 2.80
CA ARG A 156 -5.68 -5.98 3.07
C ARG A 156 -6.79 -4.98 2.82
N ARG A 157 -7.83 -5.40 2.10
CA ARG A 157 -9.07 -4.64 1.94
C ARG A 157 -10.26 -5.46 2.40
N ASP A 158 -11.08 -4.87 3.27
CA ASP A 158 -12.32 -5.50 3.75
C ASP A 158 -13.52 -4.90 3.01
N GLY A 159 -13.93 -5.51 1.90
CA GLY A 159 -15.01 -4.99 1.05
C GLY A 159 -14.70 -3.58 0.55
N ARG A 160 -15.52 -2.60 0.96
CA ARG A 160 -15.36 -1.18 0.60
C ARG A 160 -14.65 -0.32 1.65
N LYS A 161 -14.23 -0.92 2.77
CA LYS A 161 -13.52 -0.20 3.84
C LYS A 161 -12.15 0.29 3.36
N GLU A 162 -11.53 1.12 4.20
CA GLU A 162 -10.17 1.59 3.99
C GLU A 162 -9.18 0.45 3.87
N LEU A 163 -8.16 0.67 3.05
CA LEU A 163 -7.09 -0.27 2.83
C LEU A 163 -6.15 -0.27 4.03
N VAL A 164 -5.84 -1.44 4.57
CA VAL A 164 -4.95 -1.61 5.71
C VAL A 164 -3.65 -2.25 5.25
N ARG A 165 -2.52 -1.64 5.60
CA ARG A 165 -1.20 -2.23 5.35
C ARG A 165 -0.95 -3.37 6.33
N ILE A 166 -0.53 -4.54 5.83
CA ILE A 166 -0.14 -5.67 6.66
C ILE A 166 1.36 -5.56 6.93
N LEU A 167 1.74 -5.34 8.19
CA LEU A 167 3.15 -5.39 8.59
C LEU A 167 3.59 -6.86 8.67
N PRO A 168 4.83 -7.19 8.25
CA PRO A 168 5.38 -8.51 8.51
C PRO A 168 5.38 -8.76 10.01
N LEU A 169 4.95 -9.96 10.43
CA LEU A 169 5.14 -10.41 11.80
C LEU A 169 6.65 -10.35 12.08
N LYS A 170 7.05 -9.66 13.16
CA LYS A 170 8.43 -9.75 13.65
C LYS A 170 8.62 -11.21 14.07
N GLY A 171 9.39 -11.96 13.27
CA GLY A 171 9.83 -13.31 13.61
C GLY A 171 10.79 -13.29 14.79
#